data_AF-A9DMQ8-F1
#
_entry.id   AF-A9DMQ8-F1
#
_cell.length_a   1.000
_cell.length_b   1.000
_cell.length_c   1.000
_cell.angle_alpha   90.00
_cell.angle_beta   90.00
_cell.angle_gamma   90.00
#
_symmetry.space_group_name_H-M   'P 1'
#
loop_
_entity.id
_entity.type
_entity.pdbx_description
1 polymer ?
#
loop_
_entity_poly.entity_id
_entity_poly.type
_entity_poly.pdbx_seq_one_letter_code
_entity_poly.pdbx_strand_id
1 'polypeptide(L)'
;MTQIAKVVTWVNSARKPLWWRQVIRRVMEHGELQQQDLQLIYQVAKMEFGLFQRTADYPNYIKAVAVAGFEAEAAPVTLASLGNVKMSYH
;
A
#
# COMPACT_ATOMS: atom_id res chain seq x y z
N MET A 1 -1.25 17.24 9.65
CA MET A 1 -1.44 15.82 9.29
C MET A 1 -2.64 15.69 8.36
N THR A 2 -2.47 15.03 7.21
CA THR A 2 -3.57 14.72 6.30
C THR A 2 -4.48 13.64 6.89
N GLN A 3 -5.72 13.51 6.39
CA GLN A 3 -6.64 12.46 6.83
C GLN A 3 -6.05 11.05 6.59
N ILE A 4 -5.34 10.87 5.48
CA ILE A 4 -4.65 9.63 5.12
C ILE A 4 -3.56 9.28 6.15
N ALA A 5 -2.75 10.26 6.59
CA ALA A 5 -1.73 10.01 7.60
C ALA A 5 -2.32 9.52 8.94
N LYS A 6 -3.51 10.00 9.32
CA LYS A 6 -4.24 9.50 10.51
C LYS A 6 -4.67 8.05 10.35
N VAL A 7 -5.20 7.68 9.18
CA VAL A 7 -5.61 6.30 8.87
C VAL A 7 -4.39 5.35 8.84
N VAL A 8 -3.27 5.78 8.26
CA VAL A 8 -2.02 4.98 8.23
C VAL A 8 -1.46 4.80 9.64
N THR A 9 -1.49 5.84 10.47
CA THR A 9 -1.08 5.75 11.88
C THR A 9 -1.99 4.78 12.65
N TRP A 10 -3.29 4.86 12.40
CA TRP A 10 -4.29 3.99 13.02
C TRP A 10 -4.11 2.52 12.64
N VAL A 11 -3.87 2.20 11.36
CA VAL A 11 -3.72 0.80 10.89
C VAL A 11 -2.39 0.17 11.31
N ASN A 12 -1.36 0.99 11.51
CA ASN A 12 -0.07 0.51 12.01
C ASN A 12 -0.05 0.33 13.53
N SER A 13 -1.06 0.80 14.26
CA SER A 13 -1.14 0.65 15.71
C SER A 13 -1.26 -0.83 16.14
N ALA A 14 -0.63 -1.18 17.27
CA ALA A 14 -0.59 -2.56 17.78
C ALA A 14 -1.96 -3.14 18.19
N ARG A 15 -3.02 -2.33 18.16
CA ARG A 15 -4.39 -2.75 18.54
C ARG A 15 -5.21 -3.25 17.36
N LYS A 16 -4.67 -3.21 16.14
CA LYS A 16 -5.41 -3.56 14.93
C LYS A 16 -4.91 -4.88 14.33
N PRO A 17 -5.83 -5.70 13.81
CA PRO A 17 -5.46 -6.88 13.03
C PRO A 17 -4.56 -6.49 11.86
N LEU A 18 -3.54 -7.31 11.60
CA LEU A 18 -2.51 -7.02 10.61
C LEU A 18 -3.08 -7.02 9.19
N TRP A 19 -4.11 -7.81 8.91
CA TRP A 19 -4.79 -7.84 7.61
C TRP A 19 -5.38 -6.48 7.19
N TRP A 20 -5.68 -5.57 8.13
CA TRP A 20 -6.14 -4.22 7.79
C TRP A 20 -5.07 -3.42 7.04
N ARG A 21 -3.78 -3.72 7.24
CA ARG A 21 -2.70 -3.08 6.48
C ARG A 21 -2.87 -3.31 4.99
N GLN A 22 -3.34 -4.50 4.62
CA GLN A 22 -3.56 -4.86 3.22
C GLN A 22 -4.80 -4.17 2.63
N VAL A 23 -5.84 -3.93 3.44
CA VAL A 23 -6.99 -3.12 3.02
C VAL A 23 -6.54 -1.71 2.65
N ILE A 24 -5.83 -1.04 3.55
CA ILE A 24 -5.41 0.35 3.35
C ILE A 24 -4.42 0.44 2.18
N ARG A 25 -3.50 -0.52 2.04
CA ARG A 25 -2.58 -0.56 0.90
C ARG A 25 -3.33 -0.64 -0.43
N ARG A 26 -4.31 -1.54 -0.57
CA ARG A 26 -5.07 -1.69 -1.82
C ARG A 26 -5.93 -0.47 -2.15
N VAL A 27 -6.58 0.12 -1.15
CA VAL A 27 -7.33 1.38 -1.33
C VAL A 27 -6.41 2.52 -1.75
N MET A 28 -5.20 2.60 -1.19
CA MET A 28 -4.21 3.61 -1.58
C MET A 28 -3.65 3.39 -2.99
N GLU A 29 -3.48 2.14 -3.42
CA GLU A 29 -2.95 1.80 -4.75
C GLU A 29 -3.99 1.97 -5.86
N HIS A 30 -5.24 1.54 -5.63
CA HIS A 30 -6.27 1.44 -6.67
C HIS A 30 -7.42 2.45 -6.50
N GLY A 31 -7.48 3.18 -5.38
CA GLY A 31 -8.59 4.09 -5.03
C GLY A 31 -9.83 3.37 -4.51
N GLU A 32 -10.09 2.15 -4.97
CA GLU A 32 -11.21 1.29 -4.55
C GLU A 32 -10.77 -0.17 -4.36
N LEU A 33 -11.57 -0.94 -3.62
CA LEU A 33 -11.33 -2.37 -3.44
C LEU A 33 -12.02 -3.17 -4.53
N GLN A 34 -11.24 -3.90 -5.32
CA GLN A 34 -11.78 -4.83 -6.29
C GLN A 34 -12.05 -6.20 -5.65
N GLN A 35 -12.82 -7.04 -6.33
CA GLN A 35 -13.15 -8.38 -5.83
C GLN A 35 -11.91 -9.24 -5.54
N GLN A 36 -10.88 -9.12 -6.38
CA GLN A 36 -9.58 -9.78 -6.17
C GLN A 36 -8.85 -9.30 -4.91
N ASP A 37 -8.98 -8.01 -4.57
CA ASP A 37 -8.40 -7.46 -3.35
C ASP A 37 -9.10 -8.05 -2.12
N LEU A 38 -10.43 -8.17 -2.16
CA LEU A 38 -11.22 -8.79 -1.09
C LEU A 38 -10.82 -10.25 -0.85
N GLN A 39 -10.58 -11.01 -1.92
CA GLN A 39 -10.10 -12.40 -1.81
C GLN A 39 -8.74 -12.46 -1.12
N LEU A 40 -7.80 -11.60 -1.53
CA LEU A 40 -6.47 -11.53 -0.91
C LEU A 40 -6.56 -11.12 0.57
N ILE A 41 -7.32 -10.07 0.88
CA ILE A 41 -7.54 -9.61 2.26
C ILE A 41 -8.08 -10.74 3.14
N TYR A 42 -9.06 -11.48 2.62
CA TYR A 42 -9.66 -12.60 3.34
C TYR A 42 -8.68 -13.75 3.57
N GLN A 43 -7.82 -14.06 2.59
CA GLN A 43 -6.75 -15.05 2.76
C GLN A 43 -5.74 -14.61 3.83
N VAL A 44 -5.31 -13.35 3.83
CA VAL A 44 -4.40 -12.81 4.84
C VAL A 44 -5.01 -12.87 6.23
N ALA A 45 -6.30 -12.55 6.38
CA ALA A 45 -7.00 -12.69 7.65
C ALA A 45 -7.02 -14.15 8.14
N LYS A 46 -7.31 -15.12 7.26
CA LYS A 46 -7.25 -16.55 7.61
C LYS A 46 -5.87 -16.99 8.08
N MET A 47 -4.81 -16.50 7.43
CA MET A 47 -3.42 -16.78 7.83
C MET A 47 -3.04 -16.12 9.17
N GLU A 48 -3.61 -14.96 9.48
CA GLU A 48 -3.41 -14.27 10.74
C GLU A 48 -4.03 -15.04 11.92
N PHE A 49 -5.29 -15.47 11.76
CA PHE A 49 -6.03 -16.22 12.77
C PHE A 49 -5.72 -17.72 12.80
N GLY A 50 -4.74 -18.19 12.03
CA GLY A 50 -4.29 -19.59 12.02
C GLY A 50 -5.25 -20.57 11.35
N LEU A 51 -6.27 -20.08 10.64
CA LEU A 51 -7.18 -20.90 9.84
C LEU A 51 -6.47 -21.48 8.62
N PHE A 52 -5.49 -20.77 8.06
CA PHE A 52 -4.61 -21.22 6.99
C PHE A 52 -3.14 -21.14 7.43
N GLN A 53 -2.29 -21.99 6.83
CA GLN A 53 -0.85 -21.86 6.98
C GLN A 53 -0.37 -20.55 6.37
N ARG A 54 0.54 -19.87 7.05
CA ARG A 54 1.18 -18.64 6.56
C ARG A 54 2.08 -18.98 5.39
N THR A 55 1.81 -18.40 4.24
CA THR A 55 2.67 -18.53 3.05
C THR A 55 3.96 -17.73 3.22
N ALA A 56 4.93 -17.96 2.34
CA ALA A 56 6.17 -17.18 2.31
C ALA A 56 5.92 -15.67 2.09
N ASP A 57 4.79 -15.31 1.47
CA ASP A 57 4.40 -13.93 1.20
C ASP A 57 3.69 -13.25 2.39
N TYR A 58 3.29 -14.01 3.41
CA TYR A 58 2.59 -13.47 4.57
C TYR A 58 3.32 -12.26 5.23
N PRO A 59 4.65 -12.29 5.46
CA PRO A 59 5.39 -11.13 5.98
C PRO A 59 5.26 -9.88 5.11
N ASN A 60 5.14 -10.03 3.79
CA ASN A 60 4.96 -8.91 2.86
C ASN A 60 3.57 -8.29 3.00
N TYR A 61 2.53 -9.12 3.18
CA TYR A 61 1.15 -8.65 3.35
C TYR A 61 0.91 -7.90 4.65
N ILE A 62 1.65 -8.25 5.71
CA ILE A 62 1.52 -7.59 7.03
C ILE A 62 2.50 -6.45 7.23
N LYS A 63 3.30 -6.08 6.22
CA LYS A 63 4.28 -4.99 6.36
C LYS A 63 3.56 -3.67 6.67
N ALA A 64 4.18 -2.83 7.50
CA ALA A 64 3.64 -1.54 7.85
C ALA A 64 3.29 -0.72 6.58
N VAL A 65 2.14 -0.06 6.61
CA VAL A 65 1.72 0.83 5.52
C VAL A 65 2.48 2.14 5.66
N ALA A 66 3.10 2.61 4.58
CA ALA A 66 3.76 3.92 4.55
C ALA A 66 2.91 4.90 3.74
N VAL A 67 2.99 6.20 4.07
CA VAL A 67 2.32 7.29 3.35
C VAL A 67 3.07 7.66 2.06
N ALA A 68 4.13 6.94 1.69
CA ALA A 68 5.00 7.27 0.56
C ALA A 68 4.17 7.51 -0.73
N GLY A 69 4.18 8.75 -1.23
CA GLY A 69 3.36 9.22 -2.37
C GLY A 69 2.16 10.10 -2.03
N PHE A 70 1.76 10.20 -0.76
CA PHE A 70 0.66 11.04 -0.25
C PHE A 70 1.13 12.10 0.77
N GLU A 71 2.44 12.25 0.91
CA GLU A 71 3.00 13.43 1.57
C GLU A 71 2.72 14.61 0.65
N ALA A 72 2.19 15.71 1.19
CA ALA A 72 2.11 16.96 0.46
C ALA A 72 3.51 17.26 -0.08
N GLU A 73 3.65 17.53 -1.39
CA GLU A 73 4.91 17.89 -2.00
C GLU A 73 5.60 18.98 -1.16
N ALA A 74 6.56 18.58 -0.34
CA ALA A 74 7.27 19.52 0.53
C ALA A 74 8.30 20.34 -0.25
N ALA A 75 8.46 20.05 -1.55
CA ALA A 75 9.22 20.86 -2.48
C ALA A 75 8.65 20.68 -3.89
N PRO A 76 8.43 21.77 -4.66
CA PRO A 76 8.15 21.64 -6.09
C PRO A 76 9.35 20.95 -6.73
N VAL A 77 9.15 19.74 -7.26
CA VAL A 77 10.13 19.12 -8.14
C VAL A 77 10.07 19.89 -9.46
N THR A 78 10.92 20.90 -9.60
CA THR A 78 11.11 21.60 -10.86
C THR A 78 11.82 20.64 -11.79
N LEU A 79 11.06 19.95 -12.65
CA LEU A 79 11.60 19.24 -13.80
C LEU A 79 12.23 20.28 -14.75
N ALA A 80 13.49 20.62 -14.50
CA ALA A 80 14.18 21.70 -15.22
C ALA A 80 14.48 21.35 -16.69
N SER A 81 14.53 20.06 -17.06
CA SER A 81 14.60 19.66 -18.47
C SER A 81 14.30 18.18 -18.66
N LEU A 82 13.60 17.85 -19.76
CA LEU A 82 13.63 16.53 -20.36
C LEU A 82 14.77 16.52 -21.38
N GLY A 83 15.86 15.81 -21.08
CA GLY A 83 16.99 15.66 -21.99
C GLY A 83 16.63 14.78 -23.18
N ASN A 84 16.92 15.26 -24.39
CA ASN A 84 16.64 14.64 -25.70
C ASN A 84 16.62 13.11 -25.71
N VAL A 85 15.42 12.53 -25.81
CA VAL A 85 15.25 11.13 -26.19
C VAL A 85 15.52 11.03 -27.70
N LYS A 86 16.68 10.49 -28.09
CA LYS A 86 16.92 10.13 -29.49
C LYS A 86 16.00 8.97 -29.86
N MET A 87 14.93 9.27 -30.58
CA MET A 87 14.15 8.30 -31.32
C MET A 87 15.02 7.74 -32.45
N SER A 88 15.54 6.53 -32.25
CA SER A 88 16.25 5.78 -33.29
C SER A 88 15.25 4.84 -33.93
N TYR A 89 14.73 5.18 -35.12
CA TYR A 89 14.04 4.22 -35.98
C TYR A 89 15.03 3.77 -37.07
N HIS A 90 15.24 2.45 -37.10
CA HIS A 90 15.86 1.71 -38.20
C HIS A 90 14.88 1.57 -39.37
#